data_AF-A0A945Y8E8-F1
#
_entry.id   AF-A0A945Y8E8-F1
#
_cell.length_a   1.000
_cell.length_b   1.000
_cell.length_c   1.000
_cell.angle_alpha   90.00
_cell.angle_beta   90.00
_cell.angle_gamma   90.00
#
_symmetry.space_group_name_H-M   'P 1'
#
loop_
_entity.id
_entity.type
_entity.pdbx_description
1 polymer ?
#
loop_
_entity_poly.entity_id
_entity_poly.type
_entity_poly.pdbx_seq_one_letter_code
_entity_poly.pdbx_strand_id
1 'polypeptide(L)'
;MAIYLFRSFSGPRRWVQFIFAVLGVLLMCTAHAAVPIPSAQILPTSPGTGPEDRDVPFLAWHEDLTPQGYLEEEVLISGTANEYDYVDDLNQSPEPVASGASGSYTTRMLIRRPAIAADFNGMVYLEILNATANYDGSPMWDLTHRSMMAEGAVWVGVTYSDNSANFMRDGWGVDSWPSPSGAQPRNRSRYASLNVPTRKYTWDILNQAAALLKADTNTDNPIKDLGGAEKIIATGYSQSAAYVTTFANSFYPSYSAAAPCTAELEATDSCEPIVDGYINAAGGPVARLLN
;
A
#
# COMPACT_ATOMS: atom_id res chain seq x y z
N MET A 1 35.93 54.38 56.09
CA MET A 1 34.53 53.86 56.17
C MET A 1 33.63 55.07 56.10
N ALA A 2 33.06 55.31 54.92
CA ALA A 2 32.61 56.63 54.47
C ALA A 2 31.13 56.90 54.75
N ILE A 3 30.86 58.15 55.15
CA ILE A 3 29.55 58.79 55.29
C ILE A 3 29.27 59.58 54.01
N TYR A 4 28.07 59.49 53.42
CA TYR A 4 27.44 60.54 52.58
C TYR A 4 25.93 60.27 52.56
N LEU A 5 25.01 61.12 53.07
CA LEU A 5 24.53 62.45 52.67
C LEU A 5 23.84 62.53 51.28
N PHE A 6 22.57 62.95 51.30
CA PHE A 6 21.63 63.17 50.19
C PHE A 6 21.95 64.42 49.34
N ARG A 7 21.73 64.36 48.01
CA ARG A 7 20.69 65.10 47.23
C ARG A 7 20.94 65.11 45.69
N SER A 8 19.85 64.82 44.95
CA SER A 8 19.34 65.35 43.66
C SER A 8 20.27 65.84 42.54
N PHE A 9 20.08 65.31 41.31
CA PHE A 9 20.20 66.08 40.06
C PHE A 9 19.20 65.59 38.98
N SER A 10 18.67 66.58 38.24
CA SER A 10 17.76 66.53 37.09
C SER A 10 18.54 66.47 35.74
N GLY A 11 18.02 65.77 34.72
CA GLY A 11 18.57 65.85 33.34
C GLY A 11 18.11 64.74 32.36
N PRO A 12 18.19 64.92 31.02
CA PRO A 12 17.14 64.56 30.07
C PRO A 12 17.37 63.29 29.20
N ARG A 13 16.25 62.72 28.72
CA ARG A 13 16.02 61.90 27.49
C ARG A 13 17.21 61.15 26.91
N ARG A 14 17.26 59.83 27.14
CA ARG A 14 17.95 58.87 26.24
C ARG A 14 16.91 58.02 25.53
N TRP A 15 16.94 58.09 24.21
CA TRP A 15 16.20 57.24 23.29
C TRP A 15 16.57 55.78 23.53
N VAL A 16 15.61 54.96 23.92
CA VAL A 16 15.73 53.50 23.86
C VAL A 16 15.20 53.10 22.48
N GLN A 17 16.11 52.75 21.56
CA GLN A 17 15.74 52.07 20.33
C GLN A 17 15.24 50.67 20.71
N PHE A 18 13.94 50.42 20.56
CA PHE A 18 13.41 49.07 20.57
C PHE A 18 13.83 48.40 19.27
N ILE A 19 14.82 47.50 19.35
CA ILE A 19 15.09 46.53 18.30
C ILE A 19 13.99 45.47 18.43
N PHE A 20 12.96 45.56 17.59
CA PHE A 20 12.07 44.43 17.35
C PHE A 20 12.87 43.38 16.56
N ALA A 21 13.36 42.36 17.27
CA ALA A 21 13.81 41.13 16.64
C ALA A 21 12.55 40.40 16.15
N VAL A 22 12.19 40.62 14.88
CA VAL A 22 11.24 39.77 14.18
C VAL A 22 11.94 38.43 13.95
N LEU A 23 11.80 37.50 14.91
CA LEU A 23 12.03 36.09 14.63
C LEU A 23 10.93 35.64 13.67
N GLY A 24 11.24 35.63 12.38
CA GLY A 24 10.45 34.91 11.40
C GLY A 24 10.50 33.43 11.77
N VAL A 25 9.41 32.91 12.31
CA VAL A 25 9.16 31.47 12.35
C VAL A 25 9.03 31.04 10.88
N LEU A 26 10.11 30.52 10.31
CA LEU A 26 10.02 29.71 9.11
C LEU A 26 9.20 28.48 9.48
N LEU A 27 7.90 28.50 9.20
CA LEU A 27 7.11 27.28 9.09
C LEU A 27 7.81 26.46 8.00
N MET A 28 8.58 25.46 8.40
CA MET A 28 8.99 24.42 7.48
C MET A 28 7.71 23.70 7.08
N CYS A 29 7.19 24.02 5.91
CA CYS A 29 6.15 23.26 5.23
C CYS A 29 6.74 21.88 4.92
N THR A 30 6.61 20.93 5.83
CA THR A 30 6.89 19.53 5.53
C THR A 30 5.70 19.00 4.73
N ALA A 31 5.72 19.21 3.42
CA ALA A 31 4.80 18.50 2.54
C ALA A 31 5.16 17.00 2.58
N HIS A 32 4.16 16.15 2.82
CA HIS A 32 4.33 14.70 2.68
C HIS A 32 4.76 14.38 1.25
N ALA A 33 5.79 13.55 1.09
CA ALA A 33 6.15 13.04 -0.23
C ALA A 33 4.99 12.21 -0.76
N ALA A 34 4.35 12.68 -1.84
CA ALA A 34 3.19 12.01 -2.39
C ALA A 34 3.57 10.65 -2.97
N VAL A 35 2.74 9.64 -2.73
CA VAL A 35 2.92 8.29 -3.26
C VAL A 35 2.77 8.34 -4.79
N PRO A 36 3.78 7.87 -5.55
CA PRO A 36 3.71 7.83 -7.01
C PRO A 36 2.68 6.78 -7.46
N ILE A 37 2.08 6.98 -8.62
CA ILE A 37 1.18 5.99 -9.22
C ILE A 37 2.01 5.05 -10.11
N PRO A 38 1.98 3.71 -9.89
CA PRO A 38 2.69 2.76 -10.73
C PRO A 38 2.01 2.63 -12.09
N SER A 39 2.74 2.19 -13.11
CA SER A 39 2.12 1.78 -14.37
C SER A 39 1.46 0.42 -14.21
N ALA A 40 0.40 0.16 -14.97
CA ALA A 40 -0.32 -1.11 -14.88
C ALA A 40 -0.60 -1.74 -16.25
N GLN A 41 -0.65 -3.07 -16.27
CA GLN A 41 -1.00 -3.85 -17.46
C GLN A 41 -1.91 -5.01 -17.07
N ILE A 42 -3.14 -5.02 -17.57
CA ILE A 42 -4.05 -6.17 -17.43
C ILE A 42 -3.46 -7.35 -18.22
N LEU A 43 -3.37 -8.51 -17.57
CA LEU A 43 -2.96 -9.75 -18.21
C LEU A 43 -4.18 -10.49 -18.76
N PRO A 44 -4.20 -10.82 -20.07
CA PRO A 44 -5.30 -11.58 -20.64
C PRO A 44 -5.40 -12.96 -19.97
N THR A 45 -6.60 -13.52 -19.95
CA THR A 45 -6.83 -14.88 -19.50
C THR A 45 -7.30 -15.76 -20.65
N SER A 46 -6.77 -16.97 -20.73
CA SER A 46 -7.16 -17.98 -21.70
C SER A 46 -7.29 -19.31 -20.98
N PRO A 47 -8.47 -19.98 -21.02
CA PRO A 47 -8.64 -21.26 -20.37
C PRO A 47 -7.66 -22.31 -20.90
N GLY A 48 -7.33 -22.25 -22.21
CA GLY A 48 -6.41 -23.14 -22.90
C GLY A 48 -6.62 -24.63 -22.63
N THR A 49 -5.71 -25.47 -23.10
CA THR A 49 -5.71 -26.90 -22.78
C THR A 49 -4.33 -27.45 -22.43
N GLY A 50 -3.26 -26.68 -22.58
CA GLY A 50 -1.88 -27.06 -22.31
C GLY A 50 -1.00 -25.87 -21.90
N PRO A 51 0.29 -26.10 -21.59
CA PRO A 51 1.19 -25.07 -21.07
C PRO A 51 1.40 -23.86 -21.98
N GLU A 52 1.19 -24.00 -23.28
CA GLU A 52 1.44 -22.91 -24.24
C GLU A 52 0.23 -22.00 -24.46
N ASP A 53 -0.99 -22.50 -24.26
CA ASP A 53 -2.25 -21.79 -24.54
C ASP A 53 -3.13 -21.55 -23.29
N ARG A 54 -2.80 -22.20 -22.17
CA ARG A 54 -3.46 -22.04 -20.86
C ARG A 54 -2.81 -20.91 -20.08
N ASP A 55 -3.50 -19.79 -20.04
CA ASP A 55 -3.04 -18.55 -19.42
C ASP A 55 -4.05 -18.12 -18.37
N VAL A 56 -3.99 -18.76 -17.20
CA VAL A 56 -4.90 -18.51 -16.06
C VAL A 56 -4.07 -18.08 -14.86
N PRO A 57 -4.54 -17.15 -14.02
CA PRO A 57 -3.75 -16.69 -12.89
C PRO A 57 -3.38 -17.81 -11.90
N PHE A 58 -2.23 -17.65 -11.24
CA PHE A 58 -1.94 -18.33 -9.97
C PHE A 58 -2.90 -17.79 -8.91
N LEU A 59 -3.49 -18.66 -8.09
CA LEU A 59 -4.65 -18.36 -7.22
C LEU A 59 -5.94 -17.94 -7.93
N ALA A 60 -6.11 -18.26 -9.22
CA ALA A 60 -7.40 -18.06 -9.88
C ALA A 60 -8.53 -18.75 -9.08
N TRP A 61 -9.69 -18.09 -9.00
CA TRP A 61 -10.85 -18.68 -8.36
C TRP A 61 -11.28 -19.95 -9.10
N HIS A 62 -11.72 -20.94 -8.35
CA HIS A 62 -12.01 -22.27 -8.89
C HIS A 62 -13.37 -22.35 -9.59
N GLU A 63 -14.26 -21.39 -9.35
CA GLU A 63 -15.56 -21.26 -9.99
C GLU A 63 -15.58 -20.08 -10.97
N ASP A 64 -16.52 -20.08 -11.92
CA ASP A 64 -16.84 -18.89 -12.69
C ASP A 64 -17.65 -17.92 -11.80
N LEU A 65 -17.12 -16.70 -11.62
CA LEU A 65 -17.79 -15.64 -10.85
C LEU A 65 -18.84 -14.88 -11.67
N THR A 66 -18.86 -15.04 -13.00
CA THR A 66 -19.76 -14.30 -13.91
C THR A 66 -21.24 -14.53 -13.58
N PRO A 67 -21.72 -15.77 -13.28
CA PRO A 67 -23.09 -16.00 -12.86
C PRO A 67 -23.47 -15.32 -11.54
N GLN A 68 -22.48 -14.91 -10.74
CA GLN A 68 -22.63 -14.20 -9.48
C GLN A 68 -22.49 -12.68 -9.66
N GLY A 69 -22.37 -12.19 -10.90
CA GLY A 69 -22.21 -10.78 -11.21
C GLY A 69 -20.78 -10.23 -10.99
N TYR A 70 -19.79 -11.11 -10.83
CA TYR A 70 -18.40 -10.74 -10.54
C TYR A 70 -17.44 -11.20 -11.63
N LEU A 71 -16.33 -10.49 -11.78
CA LEU A 71 -15.21 -10.81 -12.68
C LEU A 71 -13.93 -11.01 -11.88
N GLU A 72 -13.03 -11.85 -12.39
CA GLU A 72 -11.66 -12.00 -11.91
C GLU A 72 -10.68 -11.53 -12.99
N GLU A 73 -9.80 -10.60 -12.63
CA GLU A 73 -8.77 -10.05 -13.50
C GLU A 73 -7.42 -10.09 -12.80
N GLU A 74 -6.34 -10.16 -13.56
CA GLU A 74 -4.98 -10.05 -13.05
C GLU A 74 -4.26 -8.90 -13.74
N VAL A 75 -3.51 -8.13 -12.96
CA VAL A 75 -2.87 -6.90 -13.40
C VAL A 75 -1.42 -6.92 -12.96
N LEU A 76 -0.47 -6.72 -13.87
CA LEU A 76 0.90 -6.38 -13.51
C LEU A 76 0.96 -4.91 -13.12
N ILE A 77 1.70 -4.60 -12.06
CA ILE A 77 2.05 -3.23 -11.68
C ILE A 77 3.56 -3.07 -11.61
N SER A 78 4.07 -1.95 -12.11
CA SER A 78 5.50 -1.65 -12.16
C SER A 78 5.76 -0.23 -11.68
N GLY A 79 6.82 -0.07 -10.91
CA GLY A 79 7.20 1.21 -10.33
C GLY A 79 8.60 1.17 -9.76
N THR A 80 8.91 2.15 -8.91
CA THR A 80 10.14 2.17 -8.11
C THR A 80 9.78 2.16 -6.63
N ALA A 81 10.51 1.40 -5.83
CA ALA A 81 10.31 1.30 -4.40
C ALA A 81 11.62 1.51 -3.64
N ASN A 82 11.52 2.09 -2.45
CA ASN A 82 12.61 2.27 -1.52
C ASN A 82 12.78 1.03 -0.64
N GLU A 83 13.99 0.85 -0.11
CA GLU A 83 14.19 -0.03 1.03
C GLU A 83 14.02 0.74 2.33
N TYR A 84 13.36 0.12 3.29
CA TYR A 84 13.13 0.69 4.61
C TYR A 84 13.81 -0.17 5.68
N ASP A 85 14.40 0.49 6.68
CA ASP A 85 14.92 -0.18 7.89
C ASP A 85 14.58 0.64 9.13
N TYR A 86 14.60 -0.01 10.29
CA TYR A 86 14.47 0.70 11.55
C TYR A 86 15.83 1.31 11.93
N VAL A 87 15.80 2.53 12.44
CA VAL A 87 17.00 3.11 13.05
C VAL A 87 17.14 2.51 14.45
N ASP A 88 18.27 1.86 14.70
CA ASP A 88 18.66 1.47 16.06
C ASP A 88 19.09 2.72 16.83
N ASP A 89 18.10 3.48 17.33
CA ASP A 89 18.32 4.59 18.23
C ASP A 89 17.84 4.25 19.65
N LEU A 90 18.38 4.98 20.64
CA LEU A 90 18.05 4.78 22.06
C LEU A 90 16.57 5.04 22.38
N ASN A 91 15.81 5.63 21.43
CA ASN A 91 14.41 5.98 21.59
C ASN A 91 13.46 4.91 21.01
N GLN A 92 13.97 3.88 20.32
CA GLN A 92 13.19 2.82 19.67
C GLN A 92 12.06 3.39 18.80
N SER A 93 12.37 4.35 17.92
CA SER A 93 11.37 4.91 17.01
C SER A 93 10.69 3.79 16.21
N PRO A 94 9.35 3.69 16.21
CA PRO A 94 8.62 2.76 15.36
C PRO A 94 8.57 3.22 13.90
N GLU A 95 9.21 4.34 13.56
CA GLU A 95 9.22 4.90 12.22
C GLU A 95 10.41 4.35 11.42
N PRO A 96 10.17 3.51 10.41
CA PRO A 96 11.20 3.04 9.52
C PRO A 96 11.67 4.19 8.63
N VAL A 97 12.97 4.24 8.37
CA VAL A 97 13.58 5.22 7.47
C VAL A 97 13.95 4.56 6.16
N ALA A 98 13.88 5.33 5.07
CA ALA A 98 14.46 4.89 3.80
C ALA A 98 15.97 4.68 3.99
N SER A 99 16.42 3.43 3.87
CA SER A 99 17.75 2.97 4.24
C SER A 99 18.60 2.54 3.04
N GLY A 100 17.98 2.36 1.88
CA GLY A 100 18.62 1.93 0.64
C GLY A 100 18.18 2.73 -0.57
N ALA A 101 18.81 2.46 -1.71
CA ALA A 101 18.48 3.10 -2.97
C ALA A 101 17.11 2.62 -3.49
N SER A 102 16.32 3.54 -4.04
CA SER A 102 15.12 3.19 -4.80
C SER A 102 15.49 2.30 -5.98
N GLY A 103 14.73 1.24 -6.23
CA GLY A 103 14.91 0.36 -7.38
C GLY A 103 13.59 -0.06 -8.01
N SER A 104 13.65 -0.56 -9.24
CA SER A 104 12.47 -0.95 -9.98
C SER A 104 11.88 -2.27 -9.45
N TYR A 105 10.56 -2.36 -9.47
CA TYR A 105 9.84 -3.61 -9.24
C TYR A 105 8.79 -3.83 -10.33
N THR A 106 8.40 -5.08 -10.49
CA THR A 106 7.20 -5.49 -11.22
C THR A 106 6.56 -6.62 -10.45
N THR A 107 5.33 -6.40 -9.99
CA THR A 107 4.55 -7.39 -9.25
C THR A 107 3.15 -7.47 -9.85
N ARG A 108 2.22 -8.14 -9.18
CA ARG A 108 0.83 -8.28 -9.65
C ARG A 108 -0.20 -7.94 -8.59
N MET A 109 -1.41 -7.65 -9.07
CA MET A 109 -2.66 -7.64 -8.33
C MET A 109 -3.61 -8.67 -8.94
N LEU A 110 -4.33 -9.41 -8.09
CA LEU A 110 -5.55 -10.13 -8.46
C LEU A 110 -6.75 -9.31 -8.03
N ILE A 111 -7.71 -9.11 -8.93
CA ILE A 111 -8.87 -8.27 -8.70
C ILE A 111 -10.12 -9.10 -8.89
N ARG A 112 -11.00 -9.08 -7.89
CA ARG A 112 -12.33 -9.69 -7.96
C ARG A 112 -13.35 -8.59 -7.68
N ARG A 113 -14.16 -8.26 -8.68
CA ARG A 113 -14.99 -7.05 -8.67
C ARG A 113 -16.37 -7.28 -9.29
N PRO A 114 -17.37 -6.43 -8.96
CA PRO A 114 -18.61 -6.39 -9.72
C PRO A 114 -18.35 -6.18 -11.22
N ALA A 115 -19.15 -6.86 -12.04
CA ALA A 115 -19.10 -6.74 -13.50
C ALA A 115 -19.67 -5.41 -13.99
N ILE A 116 -20.58 -4.80 -13.21
CA ILE A 116 -21.31 -3.58 -13.56
C ILE A 116 -21.04 -2.52 -12.48
N ALA A 117 -20.75 -1.29 -12.90
CA ALA A 117 -20.42 -0.18 -12.00
C ALA A 117 -21.51 0.15 -10.97
N ALA A 118 -22.79 0.00 -11.33
CA ALA A 118 -23.91 0.29 -10.44
C ALA A 118 -24.00 -0.66 -9.22
N ASP A 119 -23.34 -1.82 -9.29
CA ASP A 119 -23.32 -2.80 -8.21
C ASP A 119 -22.11 -2.60 -7.27
N PHE A 120 -21.19 -1.70 -7.61
CA PHE A 120 -20.03 -1.39 -6.79
C PHE A 120 -20.38 -0.41 -5.66
N ASN A 121 -20.02 -0.77 -4.42
CA ASN A 121 -20.32 0.05 -3.24
C ASN A 121 -19.23 1.06 -2.87
N GLY A 122 -18.19 1.23 -3.69
CA GLY A 122 -17.05 2.11 -3.41
C GLY A 122 -15.95 1.49 -2.53
N MET A 123 -16.17 0.32 -1.94
CA MET A 123 -15.26 -0.33 -0.99
C MET A 123 -14.29 -1.30 -1.69
N VAL A 124 -12.99 -1.12 -1.42
CA VAL A 124 -11.94 -2.04 -1.83
C VAL A 124 -11.29 -2.68 -0.60
N TYR A 125 -11.30 -4.02 -0.54
CA TYR A 125 -10.48 -4.78 0.38
C TYR A 125 -9.15 -5.10 -0.27
N LEU A 126 -8.09 -4.42 0.17
CA LEU A 126 -6.72 -4.61 -0.33
C LEU A 126 -6.02 -5.66 0.54
N GLU A 127 -6.05 -6.92 0.11
CA GLU A 127 -5.38 -8.01 0.80
C GLU A 127 -3.89 -8.04 0.47
N ILE A 128 -3.05 -7.94 1.51
CA ILE A 128 -1.66 -8.34 1.45
C ILE A 128 -1.65 -9.87 1.37
N LEU A 129 -1.43 -10.42 0.16
CA LEU A 129 -1.49 -11.87 -0.05
C LEU A 129 -0.51 -12.58 0.88
N ASN A 130 -0.97 -13.66 1.52
CA ASN A 130 -0.16 -14.37 2.50
C ASN A 130 0.99 -15.10 1.81
N ALA A 131 2.23 -14.89 2.26
CA ALA A 131 3.43 -15.49 1.68
C ALA A 131 4.09 -16.56 2.57
N THR A 132 3.41 -17.01 3.64
CA THR A 132 3.97 -17.95 4.64
C THR A 132 4.45 -19.25 3.99
N ALA A 133 3.73 -19.72 2.97
CA ALA A 133 4.02 -20.97 2.27
C ALA A 133 5.09 -20.82 1.16
N ASN A 134 5.72 -19.64 1.03
CA ASN A 134 6.61 -19.24 -0.06
C ASN A 134 5.94 -19.04 -1.44
N TYR A 135 4.62 -18.92 -1.44
CA TYR A 135 3.80 -18.51 -2.57
C TYR A 135 2.59 -17.76 -2.02
N ASP A 136 1.90 -17.00 -2.87
CA ASP A 136 0.72 -16.24 -2.46
C ASP A 136 -0.40 -17.17 -1.98
N GLY A 137 -1.14 -16.73 -0.96
CA GLY A 137 -2.46 -17.22 -0.58
C GLY A 137 -3.43 -16.07 -0.33
N SER A 138 -4.72 -16.28 -0.58
CA SER A 138 -5.80 -15.29 -0.41
C SER A 138 -6.81 -15.65 0.69
N PRO A 139 -6.38 -15.93 1.93
CA PRO A 139 -7.28 -16.38 2.98
C PRO A 139 -8.38 -15.37 3.34
N MET A 140 -8.17 -14.06 3.19
CA MET A 140 -9.26 -13.11 3.45
C MET A 140 -10.38 -13.32 2.43
N TRP A 141 -10.06 -13.42 1.14
CA TRP A 141 -11.07 -13.80 0.15
C TRP A 141 -11.70 -15.16 0.46
N ASP A 142 -10.89 -16.21 0.66
CA ASP A 142 -11.39 -17.58 0.81
C ASP A 142 -12.41 -17.69 1.95
N LEU A 143 -12.18 -16.96 3.05
CA LEU A 143 -13.04 -16.97 4.23
C LEU A 143 -14.21 -15.99 4.16
N THR A 144 -14.10 -14.89 3.41
CA THR A 144 -15.05 -13.76 3.53
C THR A 144 -15.68 -13.29 2.21
N HIS A 145 -15.35 -13.90 1.07
CA HIS A 145 -15.84 -13.50 -0.26
C HIS A 145 -17.36 -13.33 -0.33
N ARG A 146 -18.14 -14.20 0.32
CA ARG A 146 -19.61 -14.09 0.30
C ARG A 146 -20.11 -12.76 0.87
N SER A 147 -19.45 -12.25 1.91
CA SER A 147 -19.79 -10.95 2.49
C SER A 147 -19.42 -9.83 1.53
N MET A 148 -18.17 -9.85 1.04
CA MET A 148 -17.65 -8.85 0.09
C MET A 148 -18.51 -8.78 -1.18
N MET A 149 -18.91 -9.93 -1.72
CA MET A 149 -19.75 -10.01 -2.91
C MET A 149 -21.19 -9.56 -2.65
N ALA A 150 -21.76 -9.90 -1.49
CA ALA A 150 -23.13 -9.50 -1.14
C ALA A 150 -23.28 -7.98 -0.96
N GLU A 151 -22.23 -7.29 -0.51
CA GLU A 151 -22.23 -5.84 -0.37
C GLU A 151 -21.75 -5.10 -1.63
N GLY A 152 -21.29 -5.79 -2.67
CA GLY A 152 -20.81 -5.17 -3.89
C GLY A 152 -19.39 -4.59 -3.79
N ALA A 153 -18.55 -5.08 -2.86
CA ALA A 153 -17.17 -4.63 -2.71
C ALA A 153 -16.23 -5.26 -3.74
N VAL A 154 -15.12 -4.59 -4.00
CA VAL A 154 -13.99 -5.12 -4.76
C VAL A 154 -12.99 -5.73 -3.79
N TRP A 155 -12.45 -6.89 -4.13
CA TRP A 155 -11.28 -7.46 -3.48
C TRP A 155 -10.07 -7.34 -4.39
N VAL A 156 -8.93 -6.92 -3.82
CA VAL A 156 -7.66 -6.83 -4.52
C VAL A 156 -6.57 -7.53 -3.70
N GLY A 157 -6.03 -8.63 -4.18
CA GLY A 157 -4.88 -9.29 -3.60
C GLY A 157 -3.58 -8.80 -4.24
N VAL A 158 -2.63 -8.30 -3.44
CA VAL A 158 -1.33 -7.81 -3.91
C VAL A 158 -0.21 -8.80 -3.57
N THR A 159 0.54 -9.23 -4.59
CA THR A 159 1.80 -9.95 -4.37
C THR A 159 2.85 -8.95 -3.89
N TYR A 160 3.27 -9.05 -2.65
CA TYR A 160 4.18 -8.08 -2.03
C TYR A 160 5.61 -8.60 -1.85
N SER A 161 5.79 -9.91 -1.95
CA SER A 161 7.00 -10.59 -1.50
C SER A 161 7.82 -11.17 -2.66
N ASP A 162 9.14 -11.09 -2.47
CA ASP A 162 10.16 -11.65 -3.34
C ASP A 162 10.00 -13.17 -3.55
N ASN A 163 9.78 -13.93 -2.47
CA ASN A 163 9.61 -15.39 -2.55
C ASN A 163 8.38 -15.79 -3.39
N SER A 164 7.24 -15.10 -3.24
CA SER A 164 6.03 -15.42 -4.00
C SER A 164 6.15 -15.04 -5.47
N ALA A 165 6.78 -13.90 -5.77
CA ALA A 165 7.12 -13.51 -7.14
C ALA A 165 8.09 -14.50 -7.81
N ASN A 166 9.15 -14.88 -7.10
CA ASN A 166 10.14 -15.87 -7.57
C ASN A 166 9.50 -17.25 -7.74
N PHE A 167 8.61 -17.68 -6.84
CA PHE A 167 7.88 -18.92 -6.99
C PHE A 167 7.04 -18.91 -8.27
N MET A 168 6.23 -17.87 -8.50
CA MET A 168 5.41 -17.78 -9.70
C MET A 168 6.22 -17.75 -10.99
N ARG A 169 7.36 -17.03 -11.00
CA ARG A 169 8.24 -16.93 -12.17
C ARG A 169 9.01 -18.22 -12.45
N ASP A 170 9.61 -18.82 -11.42
CA ASP A 170 10.64 -19.84 -11.59
C ASP A 170 10.13 -21.25 -11.26
N GLY A 171 9.25 -21.38 -10.26
CA GLY A 171 8.79 -22.65 -9.69
C GLY A 171 7.38 -23.08 -10.09
N TRP A 172 6.48 -22.15 -10.38
CA TRP A 172 5.11 -22.51 -10.75
C TRP A 172 5.06 -23.08 -12.17
N GLY A 173 4.35 -24.20 -12.34
CA GLY A 173 4.27 -24.91 -13.62
C GLY A 173 5.42 -25.87 -13.90
N VAL A 174 6.32 -26.12 -12.93
CA VAL A 174 7.31 -27.21 -13.00
C VAL A 174 6.74 -28.51 -12.38
N ASP A 175 7.20 -29.67 -12.86
CA ASP A 175 6.64 -30.99 -12.50
C ASP A 175 6.74 -31.36 -11.00
N SER A 176 7.57 -30.66 -10.21
CA SER A 176 7.76 -30.92 -8.78
C SER A 176 6.71 -30.26 -7.88
N TRP A 177 5.82 -29.43 -8.43
CA TRP A 177 4.64 -28.94 -7.69
C TRP A 177 3.44 -29.82 -8.03
N PRO A 178 2.82 -30.53 -7.07
CA PRO A 178 1.79 -31.52 -7.35
C PRO A 178 0.54 -30.81 -7.88
N SER A 179 0.50 -30.63 -9.20
CA SER A 179 -0.72 -30.49 -9.95
C SER A 179 -1.58 -31.72 -9.62
N PRO A 180 -2.88 -31.57 -9.33
CA PRO A 180 -3.77 -32.73 -9.24
C PRO A 180 -3.54 -33.67 -10.43
N SER A 181 -3.66 -34.99 -10.23
CA SER A 181 -3.46 -35.94 -11.33
C SER A 181 -4.32 -35.55 -12.55
N GLY A 182 -3.68 -35.37 -13.71
CA GLY A 182 -4.33 -34.93 -14.95
C GLY A 182 -4.42 -33.41 -15.14
N ALA A 183 -3.97 -32.60 -14.18
CA ALA A 183 -3.94 -31.16 -14.36
C ALA A 183 -2.78 -30.73 -15.28
N GLN A 184 -3.15 -30.03 -16.34
CA GLN A 184 -2.25 -29.59 -17.39
C GLN A 184 -1.16 -28.66 -16.83
N PRO A 185 0.09 -28.76 -17.33
CA PRO A 185 1.14 -27.81 -17.00
C PRO A 185 0.69 -26.36 -17.26
N ARG A 186 1.14 -25.43 -16.42
CA ARG A 186 0.76 -24.00 -16.49
C ARG A 186 1.75 -23.22 -17.35
N ASN A 187 1.30 -22.12 -17.96
CA ASN A 187 2.18 -21.23 -18.72
C ASN A 187 3.18 -20.53 -17.81
N ARG A 188 4.45 -20.92 -17.92
CA ARG A 188 5.56 -20.34 -17.14
C ARG A 188 5.93 -18.93 -17.59
N SER A 189 5.65 -18.56 -18.84
CA SER A 189 5.99 -17.26 -19.41
C SER A 189 5.07 -16.14 -18.91
N ARG A 190 3.89 -16.45 -18.37
CA ARG A 190 2.94 -15.46 -17.81
C ARG A 190 3.60 -14.52 -16.79
N TYR A 191 4.52 -15.06 -16.00
CA TYR A 191 5.17 -14.34 -14.89
C TYR A 191 6.65 -14.03 -15.12
N ALA A 192 7.12 -14.15 -16.37
CA ALA A 192 8.53 -13.92 -16.71
C ALA A 192 9.02 -12.50 -16.35
N SER A 193 8.12 -11.51 -16.34
CA SER A 193 8.41 -10.12 -15.99
C SER A 193 8.36 -9.82 -14.48
N LEU A 194 7.91 -10.77 -13.64
CA LEU A 194 7.86 -10.53 -12.19
C LEU A 194 9.27 -10.32 -11.64
N ASN A 195 9.42 -9.20 -10.93
CA ASN A 195 10.66 -8.78 -10.31
C ASN A 195 10.34 -8.03 -9.01
N VAL A 196 10.44 -8.72 -7.89
CA VAL A 196 10.43 -8.10 -6.55
C VAL A 196 11.80 -8.39 -5.94
N PRO A 197 12.79 -7.49 -6.10
CA PRO A 197 14.18 -7.79 -5.73
C PRO A 197 14.38 -8.10 -4.25
N THR A 198 13.55 -7.50 -3.40
CA THR A 198 13.64 -7.62 -1.95
C THR A 198 12.28 -7.39 -1.31
N ARG A 199 12.04 -8.06 -0.19
CA ARG A 199 10.84 -7.82 0.63
C ARG A 199 10.81 -6.41 1.24
N LYS A 200 11.94 -5.70 1.28
CA LYS A 200 11.97 -4.32 1.79
C LYS A 200 11.14 -3.33 0.95
N TYR A 201 10.75 -3.70 -0.27
CA TYR A 201 9.90 -2.90 -1.16
C TYR A 201 8.40 -2.98 -0.83
N THR A 202 8.01 -3.85 0.11
CA THR A 202 6.60 -4.12 0.46
C THR A 202 5.78 -2.84 0.63
N TRP A 203 6.30 -1.88 1.38
CA TRP A 203 5.54 -0.71 1.82
C TRP A 203 5.18 0.22 0.67
N ASP A 204 6.15 0.48 -0.20
CA ASP A 204 5.91 1.25 -1.42
C ASP A 204 5.01 0.49 -2.39
N ILE A 205 5.18 -0.82 -2.56
CA ILE A 205 4.29 -1.63 -3.41
C ILE A 205 2.82 -1.50 -2.94
N LEU A 206 2.57 -1.61 -1.63
CA LEU A 206 1.22 -1.52 -1.07
C LEU A 206 0.62 -0.11 -1.20
N ASN A 207 1.40 0.92 -0.87
CA ASN A 207 0.98 2.31 -1.03
C ASN A 207 0.69 2.64 -2.49
N GLN A 208 1.55 2.21 -3.41
CA GLN A 208 1.42 2.47 -4.85
C GLN A 208 0.23 1.73 -5.46
N ALA A 209 -0.02 0.48 -5.05
CA ALA A 209 -1.21 -0.26 -5.43
C ALA A 209 -2.49 0.46 -4.97
N ALA A 210 -2.54 0.89 -3.71
CA ALA A 210 -3.68 1.62 -3.17
C ALA A 210 -3.86 3.00 -3.84
N ALA A 211 -2.77 3.72 -4.12
CA ALA A 211 -2.79 4.99 -4.83
C ALA A 211 -3.31 4.85 -6.27
N LEU A 212 -2.95 3.76 -6.97
CA LEU A 212 -3.49 3.45 -8.29
C LEU A 212 -5.01 3.22 -8.24
N LEU A 213 -5.50 2.46 -7.26
CA LEU A 213 -6.92 2.13 -7.11
C LEU A 213 -7.78 3.36 -6.78
N LYS A 214 -7.24 4.31 -5.99
CA LYS A 214 -7.88 5.62 -5.68
C LYS A 214 -7.86 6.60 -6.86
N ALA A 215 -6.94 6.46 -7.82
CA ALA A 215 -6.81 7.39 -8.94
C ALA A 215 -7.85 7.11 -10.04
N ASP A 216 -9.08 7.55 -9.83
CA ASP A 216 -10.25 7.36 -10.70
C ASP A 216 -10.08 7.85 -12.15
N THR A 217 -9.32 8.92 -12.35
CA THR A 217 -9.03 9.52 -13.66
C THR A 217 -7.82 8.90 -14.36
N ASN A 218 -7.07 8.01 -13.71
CA ASN A 218 -5.90 7.37 -14.29
C ASN A 218 -6.32 6.22 -15.21
N THR A 219 -5.83 6.22 -16.46
CA THR A 219 -6.15 5.19 -17.45
C THR A 219 -5.63 3.80 -17.09
N ASP A 220 -4.57 3.73 -16.29
CA ASP A 220 -3.97 2.49 -15.82
C ASP A 220 -4.71 1.91 -14.61
N ASN A 221 -5.63 2.67 -13.98
CA ASN A 221 -6.41 2.16 -12.86
C ASN A 221 -7.33 1.02 -13.35
N PRO A 222 -7.14 -0.23 -12.88
CA PRO A 222 -7.87 -1.38 -13.40
C PRO A 222 -9.35 -1.41 -13.00
N ILE A 223 -9.76 -0.56 -12.06
CA ILE A 223 -11.17 -0.39 -11.66
C ILE A 223 -11.73 0.97 -12.05
N LYS A 224 -11.08 1.70 -12.98
CA LYS A 224 -11.55 3.02 -13.44
C LYS A 224 -12.98 3.00 -13.97
N ASP A 225 -13.40 1.91 -14.60
CA ASP A 225 -14.75 1.77 -15.16
C ASP A 225 -15.82 1.61 -14.05
N LEU A 226 -15.40 1.37 -12.81
CA LEU A 226 -16.23 1.42 -11.60
C LEU A 226 -16.16 2.79 -10.88
N GLY A 227 -15.35 3.73 -11.37
CA GLY A 227 -15.15 5.05 -10.74
C GLY A 227 -13.99 5.12 -9.74
N GLY A 228 -13.14 4.09 -9.64
CA GLY A 228 -12.05 4.05 -8.65
C GLY A 228 -12.52 3.75 -7.23
N ALA A 229 -11.59 3.55 -6.31
CA ALA A 229 -11.90 3.23 -4.91
C ALA A 229 -12.36 4.48 -4.14
N GLU A 230 -13.53 4.45 -3.50
CA GLU A 230 -13.92 5.47 -2.52
C GLU A 230 -13.23 5.20 -1.18
N LYS A 231 -13.24 3.94 -0.74
CA LYS A 231 -12.62 3.49 0.51
C LYS A 231 -11.73 2.28 0.27
N ILE A 232 -10.55 2.28 0.89
CA ILE A 232 -9.64 1.13 0.90
C ILE A 232 -9.46 0.63 2.33
N ILE A 233 -9.76 -0.65 2.56
CA ILE A 233 -9.45 -1.36 3.80
C ILE A 233 -8.33 -2.35 3.53
N ALA A 234 -7.15 -2.11 4.10
CA ALA A 234 -6.03 -3.03 3.98
C ALA A 234 -6.24 -4.24 4.88
N THR A 235 -6.06 -5.45 4.34
CA THR A 235 -6.34 -6.70 5.06
C THR A 235 -5.17 -7.66 4.97
N GLY A 236 -5.09 -8.58 5.93
CA GLY A 236 -4.04 -9.59 5.97
C GLY A 236 -4.37 -10.69 6.97
N TYR A 237 -3.80 -11.86 6.74
CA TYR A 237 -4.05 -13.05 7.53
C TYR A 237 -2.73 -13.72 7.91
N SER A 238 -2.59 -14.19 9.16
CA SER A 238 -1.38 -14.84 9.65
C SER A 238 -0.14 -13.94 9.48
N GLN A 239 0.89 -14.34 8.73
CA GLN A 239 2.08 -13.51 8.50
C GLN A 239 1.74 -12.15 7.88
N SER A 240 0.88 -12.09 6.87
CA SER A 240 0.53 -10.81 6.23
C SER A 240 -0.28 -9.89 7.16
N ALA A 241 -0.92 -10.43 8.19
CA ALA A 241 -1.53 -9.62 9.23
C ALA A 241 -0.50 -8.83 10.07
N ALA A 242 0.71 -9.37 10.26
CA ALA A 242 1.81 -8.62 10.87
C ALA A 242 2.26 -7.44 9.97
N TYR A 243 2.22 -7.63 8.64
CA TYR A 243 2.50 -6.54 7.69
C TYR A 243 1.42 -5.47 7.71
N VAL A 244 0.13 -5.85 7.85
CA VAL A 244 -0.96 -4.87 8.09
C VAL A 244 -0.66 -4.03 9.33
N THR A 245 -0.23 -4.66 10.43
CA THR A 245 0.12 -3.95 11.66
C THR A 245 1.26 -2.95 11.45
N THR A 246 2.34 -3.35 10.78
CA THR A 246 3.45 -2.42 10.47
C THR A 246 2.99 -1.31 9.53
N PHE A 247 2.26 -1.65 8.48
CA PHE A 247 1.77 -0.70 7.49
C PHE A 247 0.85 0.37 8.12
N ALA A 248 -0.07 -0.05 9.00
CA ALA A 248 -0.96 0.84 9.73
C ALA A 248 -0.27 1.75 10.75
N ASN A 249 0.85 1.30 11.33
CA ASN A 249 1.55 2.07 12.37
C ASN A 249 2.64 2.98 11.82
N SER A 250 3.28 2.61 10.71
CA SER A 250 4.54 3.21 10.25
C SER A 250 4.47 3.83 8.85
N PHE A 251 3.40 3.57 8.10
CA PHE A 251 3.22 4.09 6.73
C PHE A 251 1.86 4.81 6.58
N TYR A 252 1.21 5.10 7.70
CA TYR A 252 -0.03 5.87 7.78
C TYR A 252 0.23 7.23 8.46
N PRO A 253 -0.42 8.32 8.00
CA PRO A 253 -1.15 8.42 6.75
C PRO A 253 -0.20 8.51 5.54
N SER A 254 -0.63 7.99 4.40
CA SER A 254 0.03 8.18 3.10
C SER A 254 -0.96 8.85 2.14
N TYR A 255 -0.47 9.74 1.29
CA TYR A 255 -1.28 10.54 0.37
C TYR A 255 -0.82 10.36 -1.07
N SER A 256 -1.78 10.24 -2.00
CA SER A 256 -1.48 9.97 -3.41
C SER A 256 -1.06 11.23 -4.16
N ALA A 257 -0.23 11.09 -5.19
CA ALA A 257 0.07 12.19 -6.11
C ALA A 257 -1.19 12.75 -6.83
N ALA A 258 -2.25 11.95 -6.96
CA ALA A 258 -3.53 12.41 -7.51
C ALA A 258 -4.34 13.30 -6.53
N ALA A 259 -4.10 13.16 -5.23
CA ALA A 259 -4.76 13.91 -4.16
C ALA A 259 -3.72 14.32 -3.10
N PRO A 260 -2.79 15.24 -3.44
CA PRO A 260 -1.69 15.58 -2.57
C PRO A 260 -2.16 16.30 -1.30
N CYS A 261 -1.57 15.96 -0.16
CA CYS A 261 -1.84 16.60 1.12
C CYS A 261 -0.77 17.66 1.44
N THR A 262 -1.18 18.93 1.52
CA THR A 262 -0.31 20.01 2.00
C THR A 262 -0.33 20.10 3.52
N ALA A 263 0.66 20.75 4.12
CA ALA A 263 0.70 20.95 5.57
C ALA A 263 -0.53 21.72 6.08
N GLU A 264 -1.08 22.63 5.29
CA GLU A 264 -2.30 23.36 5.63
C GLU A 264 -3.54 22.45 5.61
N LEU A 265 -3.67 21.58 4.60
CA LEU A 265 -4.77 20.63 4.51
C LEU A 265 -4.70 19.60 5.65
N GLU A 266 -3.50 19.19 6.02
CA GLU A 266 -3.27 18.30 7.15
C GLU A 266 -3.65 18.98 8.48
N ALA A 267 -3.25 20.25 8.66
CA ALA A 267 -3.59 21.02 9.86
C ALA A 267 -5.10 21.25 10.03
N THR A 268 -5.90 21.07 8.98
CA THR A 268 -7.36 21.18 9.01
C THR A 268 -8.09 19.85 8.86
N ASP A 269 -7.40 18.71 9.03
CA ASP A 269 -7.96 17.35 8.86
C ASP A 269 -8.70 17.18 7.52
N SER A 270 -8.23 17.87 6.48
CA SER A 270 -8.85 17.93 5.15
C SER A 270 -8.18 17.02 4.13
N CYS A 271 -7.14 16.29 4.53
CA CYS A 271 -6.48 15.31 3.68
C CYS A 271 -7.19 13.96 3.72
N GLU A 272 -7.33 13.34 2.55
CA GLU A 272 -7.86 11.99 2.44
C GLU A 272 -6.70 10.99 2.34
N PRO A 273 -6.54 10.07 3.32
CA PRO A 273 -5.51 9.05 3.24
C PRO A 273 -5.81 8.04 2.12
N ILE A 274 -4.76 7.46 1.54
CA ILE A 274 -4.89 6.41 0.52
C ILE A 274 -5.61 5.18 1.07
N VAL A 275 -5.35 4.82 2.34
CA VAL A 275 -5.97 3.69 3.02
C VAL A 275 -6.79 4.21 4.20
N ASP A 276 -8.05 3.79 4.25
CA ASP A 276 -9.07 4.29 5.16
C ASP A 276 -9.24 3.43 6.42
N GLY A 277 -8.73 2.19 6.40
CA GLY A 277 -8.82 1.28 7.53
C GLY A 277 -8.06 -0.02 7.35
N TYR A 278 -8.04 -0.84 8.41
CA TYR A 278 -7.19 -2.02 8.51
C TYR A 278 -7.92 -3.18 9.18
N ILE A 279 -7.79 -4.39 8.62
CA ILE A 279 -8.25 -5.64 9.22
C ILE A 279 -7.05 -6.58 9.40
N ASN A 280 -6.75 -6.91 10.65
CA ASN A 280 -5.76 -7.92 11.02
C ASN A 280 -6.50 -9.20 11.44
N ALA A 281 -6.34 -10.28 10.67
CA ALA A 281 -6.95 -11.58 10.94
C ALA A 281 -5.89 -12.64 11.31
N ALA A 282 -6.13 -13.40 12.39
CA ALA A 282 -5.22 -14.45 12.86
C ALA A 282 -3.74 -14.01 13.01
N GLY A 283 -3.49 -12.72 13.24
CA GLY A 283 -2.18 -12.12 13.51
C GLY A 283 -1.95 -11.88 15.00
N GLY A 284 -0.69 -11.60 15.37
CA GLY A 284 -0.36 -11.13 16.71
C GLY A 284 -0.97 -9.76 17.01
N PRO A 285 -1.22 -9.42 18.29
CA PRO A 285 -1.85 -8.16 18.68
C PRO A 285 -1.02 -6.93 18.28
N VAL A 286 -1.70 -5.81 18.04
CA VAL A 286 -1.12 -4.49 17.80
C VAL A 286 -0.43 -4.02 19.09
N ALA A 287 0.89 -4.16 19.16
CA ALA A 287 1.66 -3.55 20.24
C ALA A 287 2.09 -2.15 19.81
N ARG A 288 1.26 -1.14 20.11
CA ARG A 288 1.80 0.20 20.34
C ARG A 288 2.39 0.16 21.75
N LEU A 289 3.69 -0.13 21.87
CA LEU A 289 4.40 0.25 23.10
C LEU A 289 4.49 1.78 23.07
N LEU A 290 3.46 2.43 23.62
CA LEU A 290 3.59 3.78 24.15
C LEU A 290 4.40 3.65 25.43
N ASN A 291 5.70 3.91 25.36
CA ASN A 291 6.49 4.35 26.51
C ASN A 291 6.91 5.79 26.26
#